data_AF-A0A7S3TUI2-F1
#
_entry.id   AF-A0A7S3TUI2-F1
#
_cell.length_a   1.000
_cell.length_b   1.000
_cell.length_c   1.000
_cell.angle_alpha   90.00
_cell.angle_beta   90.00
_cell.angle_gamma   90.00
#
_symmetry.space_group_name_H-M   'P 1'
#
loop_
_entity.id
_entity.type
_entity.pdbx_description
1 polymer ?
#
loop_
_entity_poly.entity_id
_entity_poly.type
_entity_poly.pdbx_seq_one_letter_code
_entity_poly.pdbx_strand_id
1 'polypeptide(L)'
;AAAGRRRCRSARRPRMFVFGGRSSDAAFVNSLERYDPSTNEWEEEAVAPMLTARRCVRTAVLNGKLYSAGGQNEADLATFNAVERYDLATKSWEAVAPMATPHEAEARFYPTAAVRRGRPEARPQPRLPQLGRAV
;
A
#
# COMPACT_ATOMS: atom_id res chain seq x y z
N ALA A 1 3.93 39.33 -23.48
CA ALA A 1 3.78 38.85 -22.09
C ALA A 1 3.80 37.31 -22.09
N ALA A 2 4.87 36.71 -21.55
CA ALA A 2 5.08 35.26 -21.63
C ALA A 2 4.22 34.52 -20.60
N ALA A 3 3.40 33.57 -21.07
CA ALA A 3 2.59 32.71 -20.22
C ALA A 3 3.51 31.79 -19.39
N GLY A 4 3.48 31.98 -18.07
CA GLY A 4 4.24 31.18 -17.11
C GLY A 4 3.86 29.71 -17.20
N ARG A 5 4.77 28.89 -17.72
CA ARG A 5 4.69 27.43 -17.63
C ARG A 5 4.68 27.05 -16.15
N ARG A 6 3.52 26.65 -15.63
CA ARG A 6 3.41 26.01 -14.31
C ARG A 6 4.29 24.77 -14.37
N ARG A 7 5.46 24.81 -13.74
CA ARG A 7 6.30 23.62 -13.59
C ARG A 7 5.48 22.62 -12.79
N CYS A 8 5.09 21.51 -13.42
CA CYS A 8 4.61 20.35 -12.71
C CYS A 8 5.65 20.03 -11.64
N ARG A 9 5.26 20.09 -10.35
CA ARG A 9 6.07 19.50 -9.27
C ARG A 9 6.43 18.10 -9.74
N SER A 10 7.72 17.74 -9.73
CA SER A 10 8.22 16.44 -10.16
C SER A 10 7.29 15.36 -9.60
N ALA A 11 6.49 14.73 -10.45
CA ALA A 11 5.59 13.68 -10.04
C ALA A 11 6.47 12.55 -9.49
N ARG A 12 6.46 12.37 -8.17
CA ARG A 12 7.20 11.28 -7.53
C ARG A 12 6.62 9.99 -8.10
N ARG A 13 7.44 9.22 -8.81
CA ARG A 13 6.99 7.98 -9.48
C ARG A 13 6.42 7.02 -8.43
N PRO A 14 5.32 6.32 -8.72
CA PRO A 14 4.78 5.33 -7.81
C PRO A 14 5.81 4.22 -7.62
N ARG A 15 6.02 3.82 -6.37
CA ARG A 15 6.86 2.67 -5.99
C ARG A 15 6.01 1.69 -5.22
N MET A 16 6.27 0.41 -5.41
CA MET A 16 5.59 -0.65 -4.68
C MET A 16 6.50 -1.16 -3.56
N PHE A 17 5.88 -1.55 -2.45
CA PHE A 17 6.56 -2.13 -1.30
C PHE A 17 5.92 -3.47 -0.98
N VAL A 18 6.76 -4.48 -0.76
CA VAL A 18 6.36 -5.83 -0.35
C VAL A 18 7.08 -6.13 0.95
N PHE A 19 6.38 -6.66 1.95
CA PHE A 19 6.98 -7.00 3.23
C PHE A 19 6.25 -8.14 3.92
N GLY A 20 7.02 -8.88 4.73
CA GLY A 20 6.52 -10.06 5.42
C GLY A 20 6.23 -11.23 4.48
N GLY A 21 5.62 -12.28 5.04
CA GLY A 21 5.28 -13.49 4.29
C GLY A 21 6.08 -14.70 4.73
N ARG A 22 6.22 -15.66 3.82
CA ARG A 22 6.87 -16.95 4.05
C ARG A 22 7.84 -17.22 2.90
N SER A 23 9.09 -17.55 3.22
CA SER A 23 10.12 -17.89 2.24
C SER A 23 9.92 -19.30 1.67
N SER A 24 10.73 -19.65 0.67
CA SER A 24 10.80 -21.00 0.09
C SER A 24 11.06 -22.08 1.15
N ASP A 25 11.85 -21.73 2.17
CA ASP A 25 12.28 -22.65 3.23
C ASP A 25 11.27 -22.74 4.38
N ALA A 26 10.05 -22.24 4.13
CA ALA A 26 8.97 -22.15 5.09
C ALA A 26 9.17 -21.19 6.28
N ALA A 27 10.32 -20.53 6.37
CA ALA A 27 10.59 -19.53 7.40
C ALA A 27 9.73 -18.28 7.19
N PHE A 28 9.35 -17.62 8.28
CA PHE A 28 8.64 -16.34 8.16
C PHE A 28 9.68 -15.25 7.96
N VAL A 29 9.37 -14.28 7.10
CA VAL A 29 10.32 -13.22 6.77
C VAL A 29 9.86 -11.88 7.35
N ASN A 30 10.84 -11.03 7.67
CA ASN A 30 10.64 -9.63 8.02
C ASN A 30 11.21 -8.69 6.95
N SER A 31 11.61 -9.21 5.79
CA SER A 31 12.15 -8.39 4.70
C SER A 31 11.13 -7.34 4.25
N LEU A 32 11.65 -6.21 3.79
CA LEU A 32 10.92 -5.18 3.07
C LEU A 32 11.65 -5.02 1.74
N GLU A 33 10.92 -5.09 0.64
CA GLU A 33 11.44 -4.97 -0.72
C GLU A 33 10.71 -3.84 -1.42
N ARG A 34 11.44 -3.06 -2.22
CA ARG A 34 10.88 -1.93 -2.97
C ARG A 34 11.04 -2.15 -4.46
N TYR A 35 9.95 -2.08 -5.21
CA TYR A 35 9.98 -2.15 -6.66
C TYR A 35 9.91 -0.76 -7.29
N ASP A 36 10.86 -0.46 -8.18
CA ASP A 36 10.83 0.73 -9.04
C ASP A 36 10.38 0.35 -10.46
N PRO A 37 9.15 0.72 -10.88
CA PRO A 37 8.64 0.37 -12.21
C PRO A 37 9.35 1.11 -13.35
N SER A 38 10.21 2.09 -13.07
CA SER A 38 10.95 2.81 -14.10
C SER A 38 12.24 2.12 -14.51
N THR A 39 12.90 1.42 -13.59
CA THR A 39 14.07 0.57 -13.88
C THR A 39 13.69 -0.90 -14.00
N ASN A 40 12.48 -1.27 -13.56
CA ASN A 40 12.01 -2.65 -13.48
C ASN A 40 12.88 -3.51 -12.56
N GLU A 41 13.27 -2.94 -11.42
CA GLU A 41 14.17 -3.58 -10.46
C GLU A 41 13.57 -3.56 -9.05
N TRP A 42 13.95 -4.57 -8.27
CA TRP A 42 13.74 -4.62 -6.84
C TRP A 42 14.96 -4.04 -6.14
N GLU A 43 14.73 -3.17 -5.17
CA GLU A 43 15.74 -2.52 -4.36
C GLU A 43 15.60 -2.98 -2.91
N GLU A 44 16.52 -3.84 -2.47
CA GLU A 44 16.56 -4.39 -1.10
C GLU A 44 17.34 -3.48 -0.14
N GLU A 45 18.50 -2.97 -0.58
CA GLU A 45 19.41 -2.19 0.27
C GLU A 45 18.82 -0.84 0.75
N ALA A 46 17.77 -0.37 0.08
CA ALA A 46 17.20 0.95 0.34
C ALA A 46 16.18 1.00 1.48
N VAL A 47 15.87 -0.15 2.11
CA VAL A 47 14.71 -0.31 3.00
C VAL A 47 15.02 -1.19 4.20
N ALA A 48 14.69 -0.73 5.42
CA ALA A 48 14.89 -1.51 6.64
C ALA A 48 13.86 -2.64 6.77
N PRO A 49 14.24 -3.80 7.32
CA PRO A 49 13.30 -4.89 7.58
C PRO A 49 12.35 -4.55 8.73
N MET A 50 11.17 -5.19 8.74
CA MET A 50 10.22 -5.11 9.87
C MET A 50 10.89 -5.58 11.17
N LEU A 51 10.34 -5.13 12.30
CA LEU A 51 10.86 -5.46 13.63
C LEU A 51 10.66 -6.95 13.95
N THR A 52 9.66 -7.58 13.34
CA THR A 52 9.36 -9.00 13.55
C THR A 52 9.02 -9.69 12.25
N ALA A 53 9.40 -10.97 12.16
CA ALA A 53 9.05 -11.84 11.04
C ALA A 53 7.61 -12.34 11.19
N ARG A 54 6.80 -12.13 10.16
CA ARG A 54 5.36 -12.40 10.22
C ARG A 54 4.76 -12.66 8.84
N ARG A 55 3.81 -13.59 8.77
CA ARG A 55 2.98 -13.84 7.57
C ARG A 55 1.53 -13.38 7.76
N CYS A 56 0.76 -13.37 6.68
CA CYS A 56 -0.67 -13.00 6.70
C CYS A 56 -0.92 -11.61 7.30
N VAL A 57 0.02 -10.69 7.09
CA VAL A 57 -0.05 -9.31 7.59
C VAL A 57 -1.10 -8.51 6.83
N ARG A 58 -1.75 -7.57 7.51
CA ARG A 58 -2.61 -6.57 6.88
C ARG A 58 -1.81 -5.29 6.68
N THR A 59 -1.95 -4.67 5.51
CA THR A 59 -1.14 -3.50 5.12
C THR A 59 -2.02 -2.30 4.81
N ALA A 60 -1.54 -1.11 5.18
CA ALA A 60 -2.20 0.16 4.87
C ALA A 60 -1.19 1.29 4.70
N VAL A 61 -1.59 2.32 3.96
CA VAL A 61 -0.80 3.57 3.83
C VAL A 61 -1.59 4.69 4.47
N LEU A 62 -1.00 5.36 5.46
CA LEU A 62 -1.62 6.48 6.16
C LEU A 62 -0.57 7.58 6.37
N ASN A 63 -0.89 8.80 5.93
CA ASN A 63 -0.03 9.98 6.04
C ASN A 63 1.40 9.76 5.49
N GLY A 64 1.51 9.01 4.39
CA GLY A 64 2.80 8.73 3.74
C GLY A 64 3.67 7.69 4.47
N LYS A 65 3.13 6.99 5.46
CA LYS A 65 3.79 5.91 6.18
C LYS A 65 3.12 4.57 5.88
N LEU A 66 3.90 3.50 5.83
CA LEU A 66 3.37 2.15 5.64
C LEU A 66 3.07 1.54 7.01
N TYR A 67 1.98 0.80 7.11
CA TYR A 67 1.59 0.11 8.32
C TYR A 67 1.50 -1.38 8.04
N SER A 68 2.04 -2.17 8.97
CA SER A 68 1.90 -3.61 9.04
C SER A 68 1.14 -3.93 10.33
N ALA A 69 0.00 -4.62 10.22
CA ALA A 69 -0.86 -4.92 11.35
C ALA A 69 -1.15 -6.43 11.43
N GLY A 70 -0.88 -6.99 12.61
CA GLY A 70 -1.20 -8.36 12.97
C GLY A 70 -0.40 -9.43 12.23
N GLY A 71 -1.07 -10.51 11.83
CA GLY A 71 -0.47 -11.66 11.17
C GLY A 71 -0.13 -12.79 12.14
N GLN A 72 0.82 -13.65 11.77
CA GLN A 72 1.32 -14.76 12.59
C GLN A 72 2.84 -14.73 12.61
N ASN A 73 3.42 -14.90 13.79
CA ASN A 73 4.85 -15.12 14.01
C ASN A 73 5.21 -16.61 13.91
N GLU A 74 6.50 -16.90 13.73
CA GLU A 74 6.98 -18.27 13.56
C GLU A 74 7.09 -19.03 14.90
N ALA A 75 7.31 -18.32 16.01
CA ALA A 75 7.63 -18.92 17.31
C ALA A 75 6.53 -19.81 17.88
N ASP A 76 5.27 -19.38 17.78
CA ASP A 76 4.11 -20.08 18.37
C ASP A 76 2.89 -20.12 17.42
N LEU A 77 3.06 -19.64 16.18
CA LEU A 77 1.98 -19.45 15.20
C LEU A 77 0.82 -18.60 15.75
N ALA A 78 1.06 -17.86 16.84
CA ALA A 78 0.04 -17.09 17.50
C ALA A 78 -0.34 -15.90 16.63
N THR A 79 -1.63 -15.59 16.68
CA THR A 79 -2.14 -14.39 16.05
C THR A 79 -1.55 -13.17 16.73
N PHE A 80 -0.91 -12.32 15.95
CA PHE A 80 -0.30 -11.10 16.41
C PHE A 80 -1.32 -9.97 16.43
N ASN A 81 -1.25 -9.13 17.46
CA ASN A 81 -1.97 -7.85 17.49
C ASN A 81 -1.05 -6.64 17.34
N ALA A 82 0.28 -6.82 17.33
CA ALA A 82 1.18 -5.69 17.18
C ALA A 82 1.01 -5.03 15.81
N VAL A 83 1.25 -3.72 15.82
CA VAL A 83 1.23 -2.89 14.64
C VAL A 83 2.59 -2.20 14.55
N GLU A 84 3.17 -2.23 13.36
CA GLU A 84 4.45 -1.61 13.06
C GLU A 84 4.26 -0.60 11.93
N ARG A 85 4.99 0.50 12.01
CA ARG A 85 4.91 1.59 11.05
C ARG A 85 6.27 1.86 10.43
N TYR A 86 6.34 1.91 9.11
CA TYR A 86 7.52 2.31 8.36
C TYR A 86 7.44 3.78 7.97
N ASP A 87 8.46 4.55 8.33
CA ASP A 87 8.64 5.92 7.89
C ASP A 87 9.60 5.98 6.70
N LEU A 88 9.11 6.48 5.56
CA LEU A 88 9.89 6.65 4.34
C LEU A 88 10.99 7.72 4.44
N ALA A 89 10.90 8.64 5.40
CA ALA A 89 11.88 9.70 5.63
C ALA A 89 13.06 9.17 6.45
N THR A 90 12.80 8.44 7.53
CA THR A 90 13.84 7.86 8.39
C THR A 90 14.31 6.49 7.92
N LYS A 91 13.55 5.85 7.01
CA LYS A 91 13.77 4.48 6.52
C LYS A 91 13.82 3.46 7.66
N SER A 92 12.95 3.60 8.65
CA SER A 92 12.93 2.74 9.82
C SER A 92 11.52 2.32 10.20
N TRP A 93 11.42 1.14 10.81
CA TRP A 93 10.20 0.66 11.43
C TRP A 93 10.15 1.05 12.90
N GLU A 94 8.95 1.32 13.39
CA GLU A 94 8.68 1.57 14.80
C GLU A 94 7.40 0.83 15.22
N ALA A 95 7.38 0.33 16.45
CA ALA A 95 6.17 -0.23 17.04
C ALA A 95 5.18 0.90 17.36
N VAL A 96 3.91 0.71 17.02
CA VAL A 96 2.82 1.60 17.39
C VAL A 96 1.79 0.86 18.24
N ALA A 97 0.74 1.56 18.66
CA ALA A 97 -0.31 0.97 19.49
C ALA A 97 -0.84 -0.34 18.87
N PRO A 98 -0.91 -1.44 19.64
CA PRO A 98 -1.39 -2.72 19.14
C PRO A 98 -2.91 -2.67 18.88
N MET A 99 -3.39 -3.59 18.05
CA MET A 99 -4.82 -3.84 17.88
C MET A 99 -5.41 -4.41 19.18
N ALA A 100 -6.64 -4.01 19.51
CA ALA A 100 -7.37 -4.55 20.66
C ALA A 100 -7.63 -6.05 20.53
N THR A 101 -7.87 -6.51 19.30
CA THR A 101 -8.07 -7.92 18.98
C THR A 101 -6.96 -8.39 18.03
N PRO A 102 -6.25 -9.49 18.34
CA PRO A 102 -5.34 -10.12 17.39
C PRO A 102 -6.11 -10.59 16.16
N HIS A 103 -5.59 -10.31 14.97
CA HIS A 103 -6.20 -10.77 13.72
C HIS A 103 -5.16 -11.49 12.87
N GLU A 104 -5.46 -12.73 12.49
CA GLU A 104 -4.85 -13.31 11.30
C GLU A 104 -5.69 -12.88 10.09
N ALA A 105 -5.09 -12.99 8.93
CA ALA A 105 -5.83 -12.85 7.71
C ALA A 105 -6.09 -14.26 7.18
N GLU A 106 -7.24 -14.83 7.56
CA GLU A 106 -7.70 -16.11 7.02
C GLU A 106 -7.78 -16.01 5.50
N ALA A 107 -7.05 -16.90 4.83
CA ALA A 107 -6.90 -16.90 3.36
C ALA A 107 -8.17 -17.27 2.58
N ARG A 108 -9.31 -17.47 3.23
CA ARG A 108 -10.58 -17.82 2.58
C ARG A 108 -11.31 -16.62 1.98
N PHE A 109 -10.96 -15.39 2.37
CA PHE A 109 -11.58 -14.18 1.84
C PHE A 109 -10.55 -13.05 1.68
N TYR A 110 -9.80 -13.06 0.59
CA TYR A 110 -9.13 -11.85 0.12
C TYR A 110 -9.72 -11.44 -1.23
N PRO A 111 -10.19 -10.19 -1.32
CA PRO A 111 -9.60 -9.32 -2.31
C PRO A 111 -9.13 -8.06 -1.59
N THR A 112 -7.83 -7.77 -1.57
CA THR A 112 -7.42 -6.40 -1.20
C THR A 112 -6.13 -5.96 -1.88
N ALA A 113 -6.26 -5.65 -3.16
CA ALA A 113 -5.71 -4.41 -3.70
C ALA A 113 -6.88 -3.56 -4.18
N ALA A 114 -7.50 -2.79 -3.27
CA ALA A 114 -8.51 -1.80 -3.66
C ALA A 114 -7.86 -0.41 -3.69
N VAL A 115 -7.16 -0.11 -4.78
CA VAL A 115 -6.87 1.29 -5.13
C VAL A 115 -8.19 1.91 -5.57
N ARG A 116 -8.90 2.56 -4.64
CA ARG A 116 -10.03 3.40 -5.01
C ARG A 116 -9.50 4.66 -5.67
N ARG A 117 -9.22 4.61 -6.98
CA ARG A 117 -9.15 5.83 -7.79
C ARG A 117 -10.53 6.48 -7.66
N GLY A 118 -10.58 7.67 -7.06
CA GLY A 118 -11.81 8.46 -7.02
C GLY A 118 -12.37 8.57 -8.44
N ARG A 119 -13.66 8.28 -8.61
CA ARG A 119 -14.40 8.59 -9.84
C ARG A 119 -14.15 10.06 -10.17
N PRO A 120 -13.74 10.41 -11.40
CA PRO A 120 -13.93 11.79 -11.84
C PRO A 120 -15.44 12.01 -11.90
N GLU A 121 -15.92 13.00 -11.15
CA GLU A 121 -17.26 13.56 -11.28
C GLU A 121 -17.53 13.82 -12.77
N ALA A 122 -18.55 13.16 -13.31
CA ALA A 122 -19.02 13.41 -14.66
C ALA A 122 -19.61 14.82 -14.69
N ARG A 123 -18.96 15.75 -15.39
CA ARG A 123 -19.57 17.04 -15.75
C ARG A 123 -20.88 16.76 -16.51
N PRO A 124 -22.00 17.43 -16.17
CA PRO A 124 -23.23 17.28 -16.93
C PRO A 124 -23.03 17.88 -18.33
N GLN A 125 -23.34 17.11 -19.37
CA GLN A 125 -23.38 17.62 -20.74
C GLN A 125 -24.64 18.49 -20.94
N PRO A 126 -24.56 19.60 -21.70
CA PRO A 126 -25.73 20.36 -22.08
C PRO A 126 -26.58 19.56 -23.08
N ARG A 127 -27.89 19.45 -22.82
CA ARG A 127 -28.85 18.81 -23.73
C ARG A 127 -29.04 19.69 -24.97
N LEU A 128 -28.77 19.14 -26.15
CA LEU A 128 -29.18 19.74 -27.42
C LEU A 128 -30.72 19.61 -27.57
N PRO A 129 -31.41 20.61 -28.15
CA PRO A 129 -32.85 20.56 -28.36
C PRO A 129 -33.20 19.53 -29.45
N GLN A 130 -34.27 18.78 -29.21
CA GLN A 130 -34.76 17.79 -30.18
C GLN A 130 -35.40 18.46 -31.38
N LEU A 131 -34.90 18.13 -32.57
CA LEU A 131 -35.49 18.51 -33.84
C LEU A 131 -36.39 17.37 -34.36
N GLY A 132 -37.70 17.64 -34.34
CA GLY A 132 -38.67 17.14 -35.30
C GLY A 132 -39.29 15.77 -35.00
N ARG A 133 -40.62 15.69 -35.08
CA ARG A 133 -41.27 15.49 -36.38
C ARG A 133 -42.77 15.80 -36.28
N ALA A 134 -43.25 16.62 -37.21
CA ALA A 134 -44.66 16.71 -37.57
C ALA A 134 -45.06 15.46 -38.37
N VAL A 135 -46.19 14.85 -38.03
CA VAL A 135 -47.34 14.48 -38.89
C VAL A 135 -48.53 14.28 -37.96
#